data_AF-A0AAN6GA03-F1
#
_entry.id   AF-A0AAN6GA03-F1
#
_cell.length_a   1.000
_cell.length_b   1.000
_cell.length_c   1.000
_cell.angle_alpha   90.00
_cell.angle_beta   90.00
_cell.angle_gamma   90.00
#
_symmetry.space_group_name_H-M   'P 1'
#
loop_
_entity.id
_entity.type
_entity.pdbx_description
1 polymer ?
#
loop_
_entity_poly.entity_id
_entity_poly.type
_entity_poly.pdbx_seq_one_letter_code
_entity_poly.pdbx_strand_id
1 'polypeptide(L)'
;MLTTLSRLGHFCFPPVEERRPLTLTALLIPVLLHLVSIHLLLRSPASQQLAKRLRQLVLLPLIIIFGVRAAYALTLVDKPCAPGHSGTPRYGGQQQLRIFFPMYWAWYSSIKAIEWAFYPRPTLQRPLLDLSRRLDRLAETKDKKPTQPDADGNGHSSAHDAADLPTFLPGTKIPLELDLLCSLRGAGWDWGPRYSAHNLAPTPFALIAHDERAIAAWRAARIRYLKDQLGCLLTTLFLVDVLDGLNKSEVIWGVLAGEGAPIVDGVLLHEGMDFTTLSIPAQLFLSFNTGCFIVIAMGLLHSVPSLLFVLPSVIWPHNKFIATHLWSDPAHWMPAMVDLRWWAVGNLRRLWSRHWHQVLRRCFFVGAYYPTQAVLGWIIRLEDVASGKPVRDAANGDRAATSADGKSQTNGNGTVGSSARKRSSKIMMVNALCALSTFILSGVMHEFFILGAARNAAERSPLRVVGLGPPIEYADGSVDRGGGMLLFFVLQGLACIGEEVFEAVSGRKVGGVLGTVWVLGFITLSSYPFGKVWWYLGIANGPQINPLTRKLIDWTAMKLLAAR
;
A
#
# COMPACT_ATOMS: atom_id res chain seq x y z
N MET A 1 -28.57 7.77 -23.53
CA MET A 1 -27.28 7.86 -22.79
C MET A 1 -27.50 8.08 -21.30
N LEU A 2 -28.23 9.11 -20.85
CA LEU A 2 -28.47 9.40 -19.43
C LEU A 2 -29.12 8.22 -18.67
N THR A 3 -30.16 7.58 -19.23
CA THR A 3 -30.81 6.42 -18.61
C THR A 3 -29.83 5.24 -18.44
N THR A 4 -28.95 4.99 -19.42
CA THR A 4 -27.92 3.94 -19.35
C THR A 4 -26.89 4.24 -18.26
N LEU A 5 -26.42 5.50 -18.18
CA LEU A 5 -25.48 5.93 -17.14
C LEU A 5 -26.10 5.86 -15.75
N SER A 6 -27.36 6.23 -15.60
CA SER A 6 -28.11 6.10 -14.34
C SER A 6 -28.23 4.63 -13.92
N ARG A 7 -28.61 3.73 -14.84
CA ARG A 7 -28.66 2.28 -14.57
C ARG A 7 -27.29 1.71 -14.22
N LEU A 8 -26.23 2.15 -14.89
CA LEU A 8 -24.87 1.73 -14.57
C LEU A 8 -24.42 2.24 -13.19
N GLY A 9 -24.72 3.50 -12.88
CA GLY A 9 -24.46 4.09 -11.57
C GLY A 9 -25.16 3.32 -10.46
N HIS A 10 -26.44 3.01 -10.64
CA HIS A 10 -27.21 2.18 -9.72
C HIS A 10 -26.67 0.74 -9.62
N PHE A 11 -26.21 0.14 -10.72
CA PHE A 11 -25.57 -1.18 -10.69
C PHE A 11 -24.26 -1.17 -9.89
N CYS A 12 -23.43 -0.15 -10.05
CA CYS A 12 -22.14 -0.04 -9.34
C CYS A 12 -22.32 0.39 -7.88
N PHE A 13 -23.28 1.27 -7.62
CA PHE A 13 -23.50 1.95 -6.37
C PHE A 13 -25.00 1.98 -6.04
N PRO A 14 -25.62 0.81 -5.79
CA PRO A 14 -27.04 0.72 -5.48
C PRO A 14 -27.33 1.39 -4.13
N PRO A 15 -28.58 1.74 -3.80
CA PRO A 15 -28.98 2.15 -2.46
C PRO A 15 -28.52 1.16 -1.36
N VAL A 16 -28.50 1.58 -0.09
CA VAL A 16 -27.98 0.74 1.00
C VAL A 16 -28.83 -0.51 1.20
N GLU A 17 -30.14 -0.34 1.10
CA GLU A 17 -31.19 -1.35 1.18
C GLU A 17 -31.10 -2.43 0.08
N GLU A 18 -30.43 -2.13 -1.03
CA GLU A 18 -30.26 -3.04 -2.16
C GLU A 18 -28.91 -3.75 -2.18
N ARG A 19 -28.02 -3.47 -1.22
CA ARG A 19 -26.73 -4.16 -1.13
C ARG A 19 -26.95 -5.66 -0.92
N ARG A 20 -26.11 -6.47 -1.57
CA ARG A 20 -26.21 -7.93 -1.53
C ARG A 20 -25.05 -8.54 -0.72
N PRO A 21 -25.20 -9.79 -0.24
CA PRO A 21 -24.08 -10.56 0.29
C PRO A 21 -22.86 -10.56 -0.66
N LEU A 22 -21.66 -10.30 -0.14
CA LEU A 22 -20.42 -10.46 -0.88
C LEU A 22 -20.23 -11.93 -1.25
N THR A 23 -20.16 -12.21 -2.54
CA THR A 23 -19.89 -13.56 -3.05
C THR A 23 -18.44 -13.67 -3.51
N LEU A 24 -17.86 -14.87 -3.40
CA LEU A 24 -16.52 -15.14 -3.93
C LEU A 24 -16.44 -14.81 -5.42
N THR A 25 -17.48 -15.13 -6.19
CA THR A 25 -17.55 -14.82 -7.62
C THR A 25 -17.41 -13.33 -7.89
N ALA A 26 -18.06 -12.47 -7.11
CA ALA A 26 -17.95 -11.03 -7.30
C ALA A 26 -16.56 -10.48 -6.98
N LEU A 27 -15.85 -11.10 -6.04
CA LEU A 27 -14.44 -10.79 -5.77
C LEU A 27 -13.52 -11.26 -6.90
N LEU A 28 -13.82 -12.40 -7.53
CA LEU A 28 -12.97 -13.00 -8.57
C LEU A 28 -13.12 -12.33 -9.95
N ILE A 29 -14.26 -11.70 -10.27
CA ILE A 29 -14.45 -11.09 -11.59
C ILE A 29 -13.36 -10.04 -11.93
N PRO A 30 -13.09 -9.02 -11.10
CA PRO A 30 -12.03 -8.06 -11.44
C PRO A 30 -10.63 -8.69 -11.45
N VAL A 31 -10.40 -9.75 -10.65
CA VAL A 31 -9.15 -10.54 -10.68
C VAL A 31 -8.92 -11.13 -12.07
N LEU A 32 -9.94 -11.79 -12.63
CA LEU A 32 -9.88 -12.41 -13.95
C LEU A 32 -9.71 -11.37 -15.05
N LEU A 33 -10.42 -10.24 -14.96
CA LEU A 33 -10.28 -9.13 -15.92
C LEU A 33 -8.87 -8.52 -15.88
N HIS A 34 -8.29 -8.38 -14.68
CA HIS A 34 -6.90 -7.98 -14.53
C HIS A 34 -5.96 -8.99 -15.15
N LEU A 35 -6.18 -10.29 -14.96
CA LEU A 35 -5.33 -11.32 -15.54
C LEU A 35 -5.30 -11.21 -17.07
N VAL A 36 -6.46 -11.00 -17.71
CA VAL A 36 -6.54 -10.75 -19.16
C VAL A 36 -5.82 -9.45 -19.53
N SER A 37 -5.99 -8.38 -18.76
CA SER A 37 -5.32 -7.10 -19.02
C SER A 37 -3.79 -7.23 -18.90
N ILE A 38 -3.29 -7.96 -17.92
CA ILE A 38 -1.86 -8.25 -17.75
C ILE A 38 -1.38 -9.09 -18.92
N HIS A 39 -2.09 -10.16 -19.27
CA HIS A 39 -1.72 -11.00 -20.41
C HIS A 39 -1.58 -10.20 -21.71
N LEU A 40 -2.56 -9.35 -22.04
CA LEU A 40 -2.48 -8.46 -23.21
C LEU A 40 -1.34 -7.45 -23.10
N LEU A 41 -1.06 -6.95 -21.89
CA LEU A 41 0.06 -6.04 -21.65
C LEU A 41 1.42 -6.72 -21.89
N LEU A 42 1.54 -7.99 -21.53
CA LEU A 42 2.80 -8.73 -21.57
C LEU A 42 3.02 -9.53 -22.84
N ARG A 43 1.98 -10.01 -23.50
CA ARG A 43 2.10 -10.96 -24.62
C ARG A 43 1.74 -10.34 -25.97
N SER A 44 1.00 -9.23 -25.98
CA SER A 44 0.74 -8.52 -27.22
C SER A 44 1.85 -7.49 -27.47
N PRO A 45 2.64 -7.61 -28.55
CA PRO A 45 3.69 -6.64 -28.86
C PRO A 45 3.09 -5.24 -29.00
N ALA A 46 3.88 -4.22 -28.66
CA ALA A 46 3.44 -2.82 -28.63
C ALA A 46 2.88 -2.31 -29.97
N SER A 47 3.19 -2.99 -31.08
CA SER A 47 2.63 -2.76 -32.42
C SER A 47 1.17 -3.17 -32.58
N GLN A 48 0.61 -4.00 -31.67
CA GLN A 48 -0.80 -4.36 -31.70
C GLN A 48 -1.66 -3.30 -31.01
N GLN A 49 -1.93 -2.22 -31.75
CA GLN A 49 -2.86 -1.16 -31.35
C GLN A 49 -4.22 -1.72 -30.88
N LEU A 50 -4.62 -2.89 -31.39
CA LEU A 50 -5.80 -3.63 -30.92
C LEU A 50 -5.73 -4.01 -29.44
N ALA A 51 -4.63 -4.59 -28.95
CA ALA A 51 -4.49 -4.98 -27.54
C ALA A 51 -4.49 -3.78 -26.60
N LYS A 52 -3.88 -2.67 -27.04
CA LYS A 52 -3.95 -1.38 -26.33
C LYS A 52 -5.40 -0.86 -26.28
N ARG A 53 -6.11 -0.85 -27.41
CA ARG A 53 -7.51 -0.42 -27.49
C ARG A 53 -8.43 -1.32 -26.66
N LEU A 54 -8.23 -2.64 -26.67
CA LEU A 54 -8.99 -3.58 -25.87
C LEU A 54 -8.82 -3.31 -24.37
N ARG A 55 -7.59 -3.03 -23.94
CA ARG A 55 -7.33 -2.64 -22.54
C ARG A 55 -7.98 -1.29 -22.18
N GLN A 56 -7.87 -0.30 -23.05
CA GLN A 56 -8.37 1.06 -22.80
C GLN A 56 -9.90 1.17 -22.87
N LEU A 57 -10.52 0.56 -23.87
CA LEU A 57 -11.94 0.76 -24.21
C LEU A 57 -12.85 -0.33 -23.64
N VAL A 58 -12.31 -1.51 -23.32
CA VAL A 58 -13.12 -2.64 -22.82
C VAL A 58 -12.69 -3.03 -21.40
N LEU A 59 -11.44 -3.44 -21.20
CA LEU A 59 -11.04 -3.99 -19.90
C LEU A 59 -10.99 -2.93 -18.80
N LEU A 60 -10.48 -1.73 -19.07
CA LEU A 60 -10.44 -0.62 -18.12
C LEU A 60 -11.84 -0.30 -17.56
N PRO A 61 -12.87 0.03 -18.39
CA PRO A 61 -14.18 0.31 -17.84
C PRO A 61 -14.80 -0.89 -17.13
N LEU A 62 -14.63 -2.13 -17.63
CA LEU A 62 -15.13 -3.33 -16.95
C LEU A 62 -14.48 -3.53 -15.58
N ILE A 63 -13.16 -3.39 -15.47
CA ILE A 63 -12.43 -3.51 -14.20
C ILE A 63 -12.93 -2.46 -13.20
N ILE A 64 -13.09 -1.20 -13.64
CA ILE A 64 -13.61 -0.13 -12.77
C ILE A 64 -15.03 -0.45 -12.33
N ILE A 65 -15.93 -0.80 -13.26
CA ILE A 65 -17.34 -1.10 -12.99
C ILE A 65 -17.46 -2.24 -11.97
N PHE A 66 -16.79 -3.37 -12.23
CA PHE A 66 -16.86 -4.53 -11.34
C PHE A 66 -16.10 -4.32 -10.03
N GLY A 67 -15.01 -3.54 -10.05
CA GLY A 67 -14.29 -3.13 -8.84
C GLY A 67 -15.18 -2.28 -7.94
N VAL A 68 -15.77 -1.21 -8.47
CA VAL A 68 -16.72 -0.34 -7.74
C VAL A 68 -17.92 -1.15 -7.27
N ARG A 69 -18.50 -2.02 -8.11
CA ARG A 69 -19.59 -2.90 -7.67
C ARG A 69 -19.20 -3.80 -6.51
N ALA A 70 -18.03 -4.44 -6.58
CA ALA A 70 -17.55 -5.29 -5.50
C ALA A 70 -17.39 -4.49 -4.19
N ALA A 71 -16.91 -3.25 -4.30
CA ALA A 71 -16.76 -2.31 -3.18
C ALA A 71 -18.08 -1.84 -2.55
N TYR A 72 -19.07 -1.51 -3.37
CA TYR A 72 -20.19 -0.68 -2.92
C TYR A 72 -21.56 -1.34 -3.02
N ALA A 73 -21.72 -2.34 -3.88
CA ALA A 73 -22.98 -3.07 -4.03
C ALA A 73 -23.04 -4.30 -3.13
N LEU A 74 -21.92 -4.70 -2.53
CA LEU A 74 -21.80 -5.95 -1.80
C LEU A 74 -21.37 -5.71 -0.36
N THR A 75 -21.92 -6.48 0.56
CA THR A 75 -21.64 -6.44 2.00
C THR A 75 -21.47 -7.85 2.52
N LEU A 76 -20.55 -8.08 3.45
CA LEU A 76 -20.61 -9.30 4.26
C LEU A 76 -21.93 -9.28 5.03
N VAL A 77 -22.72 -10.35 4.98
CA VAL A 77 -24.04 -10.42 5.63
C VAL A 77 -23.85 -10.28 7.13
N ASP A 78 -24.29 -9.17 7.73
CA ASP A 78 -24.44 -9.12 9.18
C ASP A 78 -25.92 -9.17 9.53
N LYS A 79 -26.22 -9.97 10.55
CA LYS A 79 -27.39 -9.73 11.37
C LYS A 79 -27.16 -8.36 12.05
N PRO A 80 -28.13 -7.44 12.02
CA PRO A 80 -28.04 -6.22 12.83
C PRO A 80 -27.75 -6.63 14.28
N CYS A 81 -26.80 -5.96 14.93
CA CYS A 81 -26.65 -6.17 16.36
C CYS A 81 -27.81 -5.47 17.08
N ALA A 82 -28.06 -5.87 18.32
CA ALA A 82 -29.05 -5.22 19.16
C ALA A 82 -28.84 -3.68 19.14
N PRO A 83 -29.91 -2.87 19.00
CA PRO A 83 -29.79 -1.43 19.08
C PRO A 83 -29.18 -1.05 20.45
N GLY A 84 -28.21 -0.12 20.46
CA GLY A 84 -27.73 0.46 21.72
C GLY A 84 -28.77 1.43 22.33
N HIS A 85 -28.52 1.98 23.52
CA HIS A 85 -29.40 2.94 24.22
C HIS A 85 -29.87 4.11 23.34
N SER A 86 -29.08 4.53 22.35
CA SER A 86 -29.44 5.58 21.39
C SER A 86 -30.50 5.16 20.37
N GLY A 87 -30.98 3.91 20.39
CA GLY A 87 -31.90 3.35 19.39
C GLY A 87 -31.30 3.18 18.00
N THR A 88 -30.05 3.63 17.78
CA THR A 88 -29.38 3.49 16.49
C THR A 88 -28.90 2.05 16.29
N PRO A 89 -29.32 1.37 15.20
CA PRO A 89 -28.81 0.05 14.86
C PRO A 89 -27.29 0.07 14.74
N ARG A 90 -26.62 -0.83 15.48
CA ARG A 90 -25.17 -1.03 15.37
C ARG A 90 -24.93 -2.29 14.55
N TYR A 91 -24.02 -2.20 13.59
CA TYR A 91 -23.61 -3.36 12.77
C TYR A 91 -22.26 -3.84 13.30
N GLY A 92 -22.18 -5.14 13.58
CA GLY A 92 -21.12 -5.77 14.38
C GLY A 92 -19.73 -5.76 13.75
N GLY A 93 -18.77 -6.21 14.55
CA GLY A 93 -17.35 -6.29 14.20
C GLY A 93 -17.12 -7.05 12.90
N GLN A 94 -16.08 -6.64 12.16
CA GLN A 94 -15.71 -6.99 10.77
C GLN A 94 -16.04 -5.94 9.71
N GLN A 95 -16.53 -4.76 10.08
CA GLN A 95 -16.60 -3.60 9.16
C GLN A 95 -15.25 -3.28 8.50
N GLN A 96 -14.14 -3.48 9.22
CA GLN A 96 -12.81 -3.40 8.63
C GLN A 96 -12.66 -4.32 7.42
N LEU A 97 -13.06 -5.60 7.49
CA LEU A 97 -12.95 -6.51 6.34
C LEU A 97 -13.90 -6.10 5.20
N ARG A 98 -15.09 -5.55 5.52
CA ARG A 98 -16.06 -5.03 4.54
C ARG A 98 -15.51 -3.86 3.71
N ILE A 99 -14.79 -2.97 4.37
CA ILE A 99 -14.26 -1.73 3.76
C ILE A 99 -12.87 -1.98 3.21
N PHE A 100 -12.09 -2.85 3.83
CA PHE A 100 -10.70 -3.02 3.46
C PHE A 100 -10.60 -3.86 2.19
N PHE A 101 -11.19 -5.05 2.13
CA PHE A 101 -10.94 -5.96 0.99
C PHE A 101 -11.54 -5.46 -0.33
N PRO A 102 -12.87 -5.30 -0.47
CA PRO A 102 -13.47 -4.94 -1.75
C PRO A 102 -13.10 -3.53 -2.22
N MET A 103 -12.75 -2.65 -1.29
CA MET A 103 -12.53 -1.23 -1.56
C MET A 103 -11.08 -0.87 -1.75
N TYR A 104 -10.16 -1.48 -0.99
CA TYR A 104 -8.76 -1.57 -1.41
C TYR A 104 -8.71 -2.16 -2.80
N TRP A 105 -9.44 -3.26 -3.04
CA TRP A 105 -9.52 -3.88 -4.35
C TRP A 105 -10.08 -2.93 -5.42
N ALA A 106 -11.18 -2.21 -5.20
CA ALA A 106 -11.75 -1.29 -6.19
C ALA A 106 -10.79 -0.18 -6.60
N TRP A 107 -10.19 0.51 -5.63
CA TRP A 107 -9.29 1.64 -5.90
C TRP A 107 -7.96 1.17 -6.46
N TYR A 108 -7.37 0.14 -5.84
CA TYR A 108 -6.15 -0.47 -6.32
C TYR A 108 -6.31 -0.98 -7.76
N SER A 109 -7.37 -1.75 -8.01
CA SER A 109 -7.69 -2.30 -9.32
C SER A 109 -7.92 -1.20 -10.35
N SER A 110 -8.68 -0.17 -10.00
CA SER A 110 -8.96 0.95 -10.91
C SER A 110 -7.70 1.70 -11.28
N ILE A 111 -6.87 2.07 -10.30
CA ILE A 111 -5.62 2.80 -10.57
C ILE A 111 -4.65 1.92 -11.36
N LYS A 112 -4.58 0.61 -11.10
CA LYS A 112 -3.74 -0.32 -11.88
C LYS A 112 -4.25 -0.52 -13.30
N ALA A 113 -5.56 -0.60 -13.48
CA ALA A 113 -6.15 -0.67 -14.81
C ALA A 113 -5.82 0.60 -15.61
N ILE A 114 -5.92 1.79 -14.99
CA ILE A 114 -5.51 3.06 -15.59
C ILE A 114 -4.01 3.04 -15.92
N GLU A 115 -3.17 2.62 -14.97
CA GLU A 115 -1.73 2.51 -15.17
C GLU A 115 -1.45 1.67 -16.42
N TRP A 116 -1.96 0.45 -16.46
CA TRP A 116 -1.70 -0.47 -17.57
C TRP A 116 -2.31 0.04 -18.88
N ALA A 117 -3.49 0.65 -18.84
CA ALA A 117 -4.16 1.15 -20.04
C ALA A 117 -3.40 2.31 -20.72
N PHE A 118 -2.76 3.20 -19.95
CA PHE A 118 -2.20 4.44 -20.50
C PHE A 118 -0.67 4.56 -20.44
N TYR A 119 -0.01 3.90 -19.49
CA TYR A 119 1.43 4.00 -19.37
C TYR A 119 2.14 3.03 -20.32
N PRO A 120 3.41 3.33 -20.69
CA PRO A 120 4.21 2.45 -21.53
C PRO A 120 4.24 1.03 -20.99
N ARG A 121 4.43 0.04 -21.88
CA ARG A 121 4.59 -1.35 -21.48
C ARG A 121 5.67 -1.39 -20.41
N PRO A 122 5.35 -1.90 -19.22
CA PRO A 122 6.33 -1.90 -18.16
C PRO A 122 7.44 -2.86 -18.63
N THR A 123 8.70 -2.47 -18.44
CA THR A 123 9.87 -3.28 -18.85
C THR A 123 10.48 -4.02 -17.67
N LEU A 124 10.53 -5.36 -17.71
CA LEU A 124 11.28 -6.14 -16.73
C LEU A 124 12.68 -5.55 -16.55
N GLN A 125 13.16 -5.47 -15.30
CA GLN A 125 14.51 -4.99 -15.06
C GLN A 125 15.50 -5.87 -15.83
N ARG A 126 16.48 -5.24 -16.48
CA ARG A 126 17.49 -5.93 -17.30
C ARG A 126 18.11 -7.16 -16.61
N PRO A 127 18.46 -7.15 -15.30
CA PRO A 127 18.96 -8.35 -14.62
C PRO A 127 18.00 -9.54 -14.65
N LEU A 128 16.67 -9.34 -14.59
CA LEU A 128 15.70 -10.43 -14.68
C LEU A 128 15.57 -10.96 -16.10
N LEU A 129 15.63 -10.09 -17.11
CA LEU A 129 15.63 -10.50 -18.51
C LEU A 129 16.87 -11.32 -18.84
N ASP A 130 18.04 -10.84 -18.42
CA ASP A 130 19.32 -11.53 -18.62
C ASP A 130 19.34 -12.87 -17.89
N LEU A 131 18.78 -12.93 -16.68
CA LEU A 131 18.60 -14.16 -15.93
C LEU A 131 17.67 -15.15 -16.64
N SER A 132 16.54 -14.68 -17.17
CA SER A 132 15.62 -15.52 -17.93
C SER A 132 16.30 -16.15 -19.13
N ARG A 133 16.95 -15.34 -19.95
CA ARG A 133 17.68 -15.79 -21.14
C ARG A 133 18.75 -16.81 -20.79
N ARG A 134 19.43 -16.65 -19.64
CA ARG A 134 20.40 -17.62 -19.15
C ARG A 134 19.74 -18.95 -18.80
N LEU A 135 18.57 -18.95 -18.18
CA LEU A 135 17.82 -20.18 -17.88
C LEU A 135 17.34 -20.88 -19.16
N ASP A 136 16.86 -20.11 -20.14
CA ASP A 136 16.38 -20.66 -21.41
C ASP A 136 17.52 -21.36 -22.16
N ARG A 137 18.70 -20.73 -22.26
CA ARG A 137 19.90 -21.36 -22.83
C ARG A 137 20.31 -22.65 -22.12
N LEU A 138 20.22 -22.68 -20.79
CA LEU A 138 20.54 -23.87 -20.02
C LEU A 138 19.54 -25.01 -20.25
N ALA A 139 18.26 -24.69 -20.47
CA ALA A 139 17.26 -25.68 -20.86
C ALA A 139 17.57 -26.25 -22.25
N GLU A 140 17.87 -25.40 -23.23
CA GLU A 140 18.23 -25.83 -24.59
C GLU A 140 19.47 -26.72 -24.63
N THR A 141 20.49 -26.42 -23.82
CA THR A 141 21.71 -27.27 -23.75
C THR A 141 21.45 -28.66 -23.17
N LYS A 142 20.40 -28.86 -22.37
CA LYS A 142 20.06 -30.18 -21.83
C LYS A 142 19.37 -31.08 -22.86
N ASP A 143 18.59 -30.48 -23.76
CA ASP A 143 17.81 -31.24 -24.74
C ASP A 143 18.59 -31.55 -26.02
N LYS A 144 19.61 -30.74 -26.35
CA LYS A 144 20.51 -31.04 -27.47
C LYS A 144 21.50 -32.14 -27.08
N LYS A 145 21.19 -33.38 -27.47
CA LYS A 145 22.22 -34.42 -27.67
C LYS A 145 23.33 -33.81 -28.54
N PRO A 146 24.63 -34.00 -28.22
CA PRO A 146 25.73 -33.42 -28.97
C PRO A 146 25.64 -33.89 -30.42
N THR A 147 25.03 -33.05 -31.27
CA THR A 147 24.96 -33.24 -32.70
C THR A 147 26.24 -32.65 -33.24
N GLN A 148 26.96 -33.39 -34.08
CA GLN A 148 28.26 -32.97 -34.61
C GLN A 148 28.20 -31.54 -35.16
N PRO A 149 29.25 -30.75 -34.98
CA PRO A 149 29.29 -29.38 -35.48
C PRO A 149 29.25 -29.41 -37.01
N ASP A 150 28.12 -29.01 -37.59
CA ASP A 150 28.03 -28.68 -39.01
C ASP A 150 28.91 -27.43 -39.23
N ALA A 151 29.97 -27.59 -40.01
CA ALA A 151 31.08 -26.63 -40.12
C ALA A 151 30.75 -25.38 -40.95
N ASP A 152 29.58 -25.30 -41.59
CA ASP A 152 29.29 -24.25 -42.57
C ASP A 152 28.01 -23.49 -42.22
N GLY A 153 28.13 -22.33 -41.58
CA GLY A 153 26.98 -21.48 -41.32
C GLY A 153 27.32 -20.09 -40.79
N ASN A 154 27.54 -19.14 -41.70
CA ASN A 154 27.55 -17.70 -41.43
C ASN A 154 26.16 -17.26 -40.91
N GLY A 155 25.91 -17.45 -39.61
CA GLY A 155 24.66 -17.12 -38.95
C GLY A 155 24.61 -15.65 -38.56
N HIS A 156 23.95 -14.82 -39.39
CA HIS A 156 23.41 -13.55 -38.92
C HIS A 156 22.46 -13.81 -37.75
N SER A 157 22.90 -13.49 -36.54
CA SER A 157 22.04 -13.46 -35.36
C SER A 157 20.98 -12.38 -35.60
N SER A 158 19.79 -12.81 -36.01
CA SER A 158 18.68 -11.91 -36.25
C SER A 158 18.38 -11.17 -34.94
N ALA A 159 18.26 -9.85 -35.02
CA ALA A 159 18.01 -8.95 -33.90
C ALA A 159 16.58 -9.10 -33.30
N HIS A 160 15.99 -10.29 -33.40
CA HIS A 160 14.63 -10.61 -32.97
C HIS A 160 14.48 -10.88 -31.46
N ASP A 161 15.57 -11.04 -30.71
CA ASP A 161 15.56 -11.49 -29.31
C ASP A 161 15.27 -10.40 -28.24
N ALA A 162 14.86 -9.20 -28.65
CA ALA A 162 14.60 -8.09 -27.73
C ALA A 162 13.15 -7.97 -27.26
N ALA A 163 12.19 -8.68 -27.87
CA ALA A 163 10.76 -8.38 -27.71
C ALA A 163 9.97 -9.29 -26.75
N ASP A 164 10.42 -10.53 -26.53
CA ASP A 164 9.63 -11.54 -25.84
C ASP A 164 9.96 -11.65 -24.35
N LEU A 165 8.95 -11.38 -23.53
CA LEU A 165 9.01 -11.60 -22.09
C LEU A 165 8.91 -13.11 -21.83
N PRO A 166 9.55 -13.64 -20.78
CA PRO A 166 9.46 -15.06 -20.49
C PRO A 166 8.06 -15.48 -20.07
N THR A 167 7.68 -16.72 -20.37
CA THR A 167 6.38 -17.29 -19.98
C THR A 167 6.23 -17.35 -18.47
N PHE A 168 7.31 -17.70 -17.79
CA PHE A 168 7.38 -17.85 -16.34
C PHE A 168 8.39 -16.87 -15.75
N LEU A 169 8.22 -16.49 -14.49
CA LEU A 169 9.25 -15.72 -13.79
C LEU A 169 10.53 -16.58 -13.67
N PRO A 170 11.74 -16.02 -13.86
CA PRO A 170 12.98 -16.78 -13.77
C PRO A 170 13.07 -17.62 -12.50
N GLY A 171 13.21 -18.93 -12.68
CA GLY A 171 13.29 -19.91 -11.60
C GLY A 171 11.95 -20.44 -11.08
N THR A 172 10.82 -20.05 -11.65
CA THR A 172 9.50 -20.51 -11.21
C THR A 172 8.73 -21.12 -12.38
N LYS A 173 7.66 -21.86 -12.09
CA LYS A 173 6.61 -22.20 -13.08
C LYS A 173 5.34 -21.37 -12.89
N ILE A 174 5.39 -20.31 -12.09
CA ILE A 174 4.26 -19.40 -11.94
C ILE A 174 4.24 -18.54 -13.21
N PRO A 175 3.13 -18.57 -13.99
CA PRO A 175 2.98 -17.69 -15.13
C PRO A 175 3.22 -16.24 -14.70
N LEU A 176 3.99 -15.49 -15.48
CA LEU A 176 4.36 -14.12 -15.13
C LEU A 176 3.12 -13.25 -14.82
N GLU A 177 2.02 -13.52 -15.52
CA GLU A 177 0.72 -12.88 -15.32
C GLU A 177 0.11 -13.18 -13.95
N LEU A 178 0.12 -14.45 -13.52
CA LEU A 178 -0.38 -14.87 -12.22
C LEU A 178 0.53 -14.36 -11.10
N ASP A 179 1.84 -14.35 -11.32
CA ASP A 179 2.78 -13.78 -10.38
C ASP A 179 2.50 -12.29 -10.15
N LEU A 180 2.33 -11.49 -11.21
CA LEU A 180 2.02 -10.06 -11.10
C LEU A 180 0.68 -9.77 -10.43
N LEU A 181 -0.31 -10.64 -10.62
CA LEU A 181 -1.63 -10.52 -10.04
C LEU A 181 -1.65 -10.91 -8.55
N CYS A 182 -1.12 -12.09 -8.22
CA CYS A 182 -1.21 -12.69 -6.90
C CYS A 182 -0.18 -12.13 -5.94
N SER A 183 0.95 -11.67 -6.47
CA SER A 183 1.91 -10.97 -5.65
C SER A 183 1.53 -9.49 -5.61
N LEU A 184 1.37 -8.96 -4.41
CA LEU A 184 1.19 -7.51 -4.16
C LEU A 184 2.36 -6.66 -4.73
N ARG A 185 3.31 -7.28 -5.44
CA ARG A 185 4.38 -6.70 -6.27
C ARG A 185 3.83 -5.82 -7.38
N GLY A 186 2.71 -6.18 -8.00
CA GLY A 186 2.04 -5.35 -9.01
C GLY A 186 1.68 -3.95 -8.50
N ALA A 187 1.67 -3.76 -7.17
CA ALA A 187 1.20 -2.55 -6.53
C ALA A 187 2.20 -1.40 -6.52
N GLY A 188 3.50 -1.70 -6.55
CA GLY A 188 4.57 -0.73 -6.34
C GLY A 188 5.66 -0.70 -7.42
N TRP A 189 5.56 -1.52 -8.46
CA TRP A 189 6.72 -1.90 -9.27
C TRP A 189 6.80 -1.23 -10.65
N ASP A 190 7.93 -0.54 -10.87
CA ASP A 190 8.65 -0.58 -12.16
C ASP A 190 9.55 -1.86 -12.20
N TRP A 191 8.94 -3.02 -11.90
CA TRP A 191 9.50 -4.40 -11.86
C TRP A 191 10.55 -4.79 -10.82
N GLY A 192 10.54 -4.22 -9.62
CA GLY A 192 11.42 -4.73 -8.57
C GLY A 192 11.70 -3.73 -7.49
N PRO A 193 12.18 -4.16 -6.31
CA PRO A 193 13.30 -3.39 -5.79
C PRO A 193 14.37 -3.36 -6.86
N ARG A 194 15.04 -2.22 -7.01
CA ARG A 194 16.12 -2.08 -7.99
C ARG A 194 17.19 -3.09 -7.62
N TYR A 195 17.50 -4.00 -8.52
CA TYR A 195 18.65 -4.85 -8.31
C TYR A 195 19.90 -3.97 -8.34
N SER A 196 20.76 -4.15 -7.34
CA SER A 196 22.00 -3.41 -7.14
C SER A 196 23.02 -4.34 -6.51
N ALA A 197 24.26 -3.86 -6.33
CA ALA A 197 25.27 -4.61 -5.59
C ALA A 197 24.79 -5.03 -4.18
N HIS A 198 23.85 -4.28 -3.58
CA HIS A 198 23.30 -4.56 -2.25
C HIS A 198 21.96 -5.30 -2.27
N ASN A 199 21.34 -5.45 -3.44
CA ASN A 199 20.07 -6.14 -3.61
C ASN A 199 20.15 -6.99 -4.88
N LEU A 200 20.66 -8.20 -4.73
CA LEU A 200 20.99 -9.06 -5.86
C LEU A 200 19.74 -9.53 -6.58
N ALA A 201 19.88 -9.78 -7.89
CA ALA A 201 18.91 -10.53 -8.66
C ALA A 201 18.67 -11.90 -7.99
N PRO A 202 17.45 -12.45 -8.12
CA PRO A 202 17.17 -13.75 -7.55
C PRO A 202 18.11 -14.79 -8.14
N THR A 203 18.46 -15.79 -7.34
CA THR A 203 19.19 -16.95 -7.85
C THR A 203 18.21 -18.10 -8.03
N PRO A 204 17.77 -18.40 -9.27
CA PRO A 204 16.98 -19.59 -9.57
C PRO A 204 17.71 -20.81 -9.05
N PHE A 205 17.03 -21.66 -8.31
CA PHE A 205 17.69 -22.86 -7.80
C PHE A 205 18.18 -23.77 -8.91
N ALA A 206 17.55 -23.77 -10.10
CA ALA A 206 18.03 -24.55 -11.23
C ALA A 206 19.51 -24.27 -11.55
N LEU A 207 20.01 -23.06 -11.22
CA LEU A 207 21.42 -22.68 -11.37
C LEU A 207 22.31 -23.19 -10.24
N ILE A 208 21.75 -23.51 -9.08
CA ILE A 208 22.49 -23.89 -7.86
C ILE A 208 22.15 -25.31 -7.40
N ALA A 209 21.22 -26.01 -8.06
CA ALA A 209 20.70 -27.31 -7.65
C ALA A 209 21.78 -28.40 -7.61
N HIS A 210 22.90 -28.16 -8.28
CA HIS A 210 24.06 -29.06 -8.36
C HIS A 210 25.22 -28.61 -7.45
N ASP A 211 25.11 -27.46 -6.78
CA ASP A 211 26.13 -26.91 -5.91
C ASP A 211 25.59 -26.79 -4.47
N GLU A 212 25.97 -27.75 -3.63
CA GLU A 212 25.58 -27.80 -2.21
C GLU A 212 25.96 -26.53 -1.44
N ARG A 213 27.09 -25.89 -1.76
CA ARG A 213 27.48 -24.63 -1.11
C ARG A 213 26.54 -23.50 -1.50
N ALA A 214 26.16 -23.43 -2.77
CA ALA A 214 25.21 -22.44 -3.25
C ALA A 214 23.79 -22.68 -2.69
N ILE A 215 23.35 -23.95 -2.58
CA ILE A 215 22.09 -24.31 -1.90
C ILE A 215 22.13 -23.88 -0.43
N ALA A 216 23.24 -24.12 0.26
CA ALA A 216 23.41 -23.72 1.66
C ALA A 216 23.35 -22.18 1.83
N ALA A 217 24.06 -21.42 0.99
CA ALA A 217 24.05 -19.95 1.01
C ALA A 217 22.65 -19.38 0.72
N TRP A 218 21.98 -19.97 -0.28
CA TRP A 218 20.60 -19.64 -0.64
C TRP A 218 19.60 -19.95 0.48
N ARG A 219 19.75 -21.08 1.15
CA ARG A 219 18.91 -21.47 2.30
C ARG A 219 19.14 -20.52 3.46
N ALA A 220 20.39 -20.14 3.72
CA ALA A 220 20.74 -19.16 4.74
C ALA A 220 20.08 -17.79 4.48
N ALA A 221 20.03 -17.33 3.22
CA ALA A 221 19.35 -16.09 2.87
C ALA A 221 17.83 -16.14 3.17
N ARG A 222 17.17 -17.25 2.86
CA ARG A 222 15.75 -17.45 3.21
C ARG A 222 15.50 -17.59 4.69
N ILE A 223 16.39 -18.27 5.42
CA ILE A 223 16.31 -18.35 6.88
C ILE A 223 16.40 -16.95 7.49
N ARG A 224 17.31 -16.10 7.00
CA ARG A 224 17.37 -14.68 7.42
C ARG A 224 16.05 -13.97 7.14
N TYR A 225 15.52 -14.09 5.92
CA TYR A 225 14.23 -13.49 5.58
C TYR A 225 13.08 -13.99 6.47
N LEU A 226 12.98 -15.31 6.71
CA LEU A 226 11.97 -15.88 7.60
C LEU A 226 12.15 -15.39 9.04
N LYS A 227 13.40 -15.24 9.52
CA LYS A 227 13.67 -14.64 10.83
C LYS A 227 13.21 -13.19 10.89
N ASP A 228 13.46 -12.41 9.85
CA ASP A 228 13.02 -11.02 9.77
C ASP A 228 11.49 -10.92 9.71
N GLN A 229 10.83 -11.76 8.91
CA GLN A 229 9.36 -11.80 8.84
C GLN A 229 8.72 -12.37 10.11
N LEU A 230 9.33 -13.36 10.76
CA LEU A 230 8.88 -13.88 12.04
C LEU A 230 9.05 -12.82 13.13
N GLY A 231 10.19 -12.11 13.16
CA GLY A 231 10.41 -11.00 14.06
C GLY A 231 9.40 -9.88 13.85
N CYS A 232 9.12 -9.53 12.59
CA CYS A 232 8.07 -8.60 12.22
C CYS A 232 6.70 -9.10 12.69
N LEU A 233 6.34 -10.36 12.41
CA LEU A 233 5.08 -10.97 12.83
C LEU A 233 4.92 -10.95 14.35
N LEU A 234 5.92 -11.40 15.11
CA LEU A 234 5.89 -11.44 16.57
C LEU A 234 5.80 -10.03 17.16
N THR A 235 6.56 -9.07 16.62
CA THR A 235 6.48 -7.66 17.03
C THR A 235 5.09 -7.11 16.75
N THR A 236 4.54 -7.41 15.58
CA THR A 236 3.22 -6.96 15.14
C THR A 236 2.13 -7.55 16.03
N LEU A 237 2.15 -8.87 16.29
CA LEU A 237 1.22 -9.55 17.19
C LEU A 237 1.29 -8.98 18.60
N PHE A 238 2.50 -8.78 19.13
CA PHE A 238 2.69 -8.16 20.44
C PHE A 238 2.12 -6.74 20.48
N LEU A 239 2.40 -5.92 19.46
CA LEU A 239 1.86 -4.56 19.39
C LEU A 239 0.34 -4.55 19.24
N VAL A 240 -0.25 -5.45 18.44
CA VAL A 240 -1.71 -5.64 18.38
C VAL A 240 -2.23 -5.98 19.77
N ASP A 241 -1.63 -6.97 20.43
CA ASP A 241 -2.08 -7.47 21.72
C ASP A 241 -2.06 -6.35 22.79
N VAL A 242 -0.97 -5.57 22.84
CA VAL A 242 -0.84 -4.42 23.74
C VAL A 242 -1.85 -3.32 23.40
N LEU A 243 -1.96 -2.92 22.13
CA LEU A 243 -2.89 -1.85 21.73
C LEU A 243 -4.35 -2.26 21.91
N ASP A 244 -4.70 -3.50 21.59
CA ASP A 244 -6.03 -4.07 21.79
C ASP A 244 -6.33 -4.17 23.29
N GLY A 245 -5.37 -4.65 24.09
CA GLY A 245 -5.47 -4.68 25.54
C GLY A 245 -5.64 -3.29 26.16
N LEU A 246 -4.90 -2.28 25.69
CA LEU A 246 -5.04 -0.89 26.14
C LEU A 246 -6.40 -0.31 25.75
N ASN A 247 -6.84 -0.51 24.50
CA ASN A 247 -8.14 -0.01 24.02
C ASN A 247 -9.33 -0.72 24.68
N LYS A 248 -9.13 -1.93 25.23
CA LYS A 248 -10.17 -2.76 25.84
C LYS A 248 -9.97 -2.98 27.35
N SER A 249 -9.12 -2.19 28.00
CA SER A 249 -8.88 -2.28 29.44
C SER A 249 -10.05 -1.72 30.24
N GLU A 250 -10.73 -2.57 31.01
CA GLU A 250 -11.84 -2.20 31.93
C GLU A 250 -11.37 -1.27 33.02
N VAL A 251 -10.07 -1.30 33.34
CA VAL A 251 -9.52 -0.43 34.38
C VAL A 251 -9.27 0.97 33.84
N ILE A 252 -8.85 1.10 32.58
CA ILE A 252 -8.61 2.40 31.94
C ILE A 252 -9.92 3.05 31.52
N TRP A 253 -10.85 2.27 30.95
CA TRP A 253 -12.06 2.78 30.32
C TRP A 253 -13.34 2.49 31.12
N GLY A 254 -13.27 1.72 32.21
CA GLY A 254 -14.45 1.35 33.00
C GLY A 254 -15.40 0.45 32.20
N VAL A 255 -16.70 0.74 32.32
CA VAL A 255 -17.77 0.11 31.52
C VAL A 255 -17.61 0.34 30.01
N LEU A 256 -16.75 1.29 29.60
CA LEU A 256 -16.48 1.59 28.19
C LEU A 256 -15.39 0.71 27.58
N ALA A 257 -14.88 -0.27 28.33
CA ALA A 257 -13.83 -1.16 27.85
C ALA A 257 -14.39 -2.37 27.10
N GLY A 258 -13.80 -2.70 25.95
CA GLY A 258 -14.15 -3.92 25.20
C GLY A 258 -15.08 -3.71 24.02
N GLU A 259 -15.31 -2.48 23.59
CA GLU A 259 -16.40 -2.18 22.66
C GLU A 259 -15.98 -2.29 21.19
N GLY A 260 -15.72 -3.52 20.79
CA GLY A 260 -16.43 -4.11 19.68
C GLY A 260 -17.15 -5.30 20.28
N ALA A 261 -18.36 -5.11 20.80
CA ALA A 261 -19.00 -6.10 21.65
C ALA A 261 -18.90 -7.49 21.02
N PRO A 262 -18.42 -8.52 21.75
CA PRO A 262 -18.42 -9.86 21.23
C PRO A 262 -19.87 -10.24 20.95
N ILE A 263 -20.14 -10.64 19.70
CA ILE A 263 -21.34 -11.40 19.40
C ILE A 263 -21.08 -12.79 19.98
N VAL A 264 -21.47 -13.00 21.23
CA VAL A 264 -21.55 -14.35 21.81
C VAL A 264 -22.97 -14.82 21.52
N ASP A 265 -23.11 -15.85 20.68
CA ASP A 265 -24.40 -16.46 20.32
C ASP A 265 -25.47 -15.51 19.75
N GLY A 266 -25.06 -14.42 19.08
CA GLY A 266 -25.99 -13.46 18.48
C GLY A 266 -26.45 -12.33 19.41
N VAL A 267 -25.97 -12.29 20.66
CA VAL A 267 -26.36 -11.28 21.64
C VAL A 267 -25.19 -10.32 21.89
N LEU A 268 -25.49 -9.02 21.85
CA LEU A 268 -24.55 -7.94 22.15
C LEU A 268 -24.54 -7.74 23.68
N LEU A 269 -23.41 -8.00 24.35
CA LEU A 269 -23.36 -7.98 25.82
C LEU A 269 -23.25 -6.57 26.43
N HIS A 270 -22.70 -5.59 25.71
CA HIS A 270 -22.52 -4.22 26.22
C HIS A 270 -22.69 -3.15 25.12
N GLU A 271 -23.16 -1.98 25.52
CA GLU A 271 -23.23 -0.79 24.66
C GLU A 271 -21.83 -0.33 24.28
N GLY A 272 -21.65 0.29 23.12
CA GLY A 272 -20.35 0.86 22.75
C GLY A 272 -20.23 2.35 23.10
N MET A 273 -19.02 2.79 23.40
CA MET A 273 -18.58 4.13 23.79
C MET A 273 -18.90 5.05 22.64
N ASP A 274 -19.58 6.13 23.00
CA ASP A 274 -19.59 7.26 22.12
C ASP A 274 -18.22 7.95 22.24
N PHE A 275 -17.39 7.76 21.22
CA PHE A 275 -16.08 8.42 21.08
C PHE A 275 -16.15 9.92 21.38
N THR A 276 -17.28 10.56 21.03
CA THR A 276 -17.47 12.00 21.19
C THR A 276 -17.70 12.45 22.63
N THR A 277 -18.18 11.56 23.50
CA THR A 277 -18.40 11.84 24.93
C THR A 277 -17.12 11.77 25.76
N LEU A 278 -16.02 11.30 25.18
CA LEU A 278 -14.73 11.20 25.87
C LEU A 278 -14.05 12.57 26.00
N SER A 279 -13.11 12.67 26.93
CA SER A 279 -12.21 13.83 26.99
C SER A 279 -11.35 13.92 25.71
N ILE A 280 -10.97 15.14 25.30
CA ILE A 280 -10.12 15.37 24.12
C ILE A 280 -8.82 14.53 24.16
N PRO A 281 -8.09 14.42 25.29
CA PRO A 281 -6.91 13.56 25.35
C PRO A 281 -7.22 12.08 25.07
N ALA A 282 -8.34 11.56 25.57
CA ALA A 282 -8.77 10.19 25.29
C ALA A 282 -9.14 10.02 23.80
N GLN A 283 -9.84 10.98 23.21
CA GLN A 283 -10.17 10.97 21.78
C GLN A 283 -8.91 10.96 20.90
N LEU A 284 -7.91 11.77 21.22
CA LEU A 284 -6.63 11.81 20.51
C LEU A 284 -5.84 10.50 20.66
N PHE A 285 -5.80 9.95 21.88
CA PHE A 285 -5.13 8.67 22.15
C PHE A 285 -5.77 7.52 21.36
N LEU A 286 -7.10 7.39 21.42
CA LEU A 286 -7.83 6.36 20.69
C LEU A 286 -7.68 6.53 19.18
N SER A 287 -7.75 7.76 18.65
CA SER A 287 -7.54 8.02 17.21
C SER A 287 -6.15 7.57 16.74
N PHE A 288 -5.12 7.90 17.53
CA PHE A 288 -3.76 7.46 17.27
C PHE A 288 -3.63 5.93 17.31
N ASN A 289 -4.17 5.28 18.34
CA ASN A 289 -4.13 3.82 18.46
C ASN A 289 -4.88 3.11 17.33
N THR A 290 -6.04 3.61 16.93
CA THR A 290 -6.79 3.07 15.78
C THR A 290 -5.96 3.17 14.50
N GLY A 291 -5.29 4.30 14.26
CA GLY A 291 -4.38 4.46 13.13
C GLY A 291 -3.22 3.45 13.16
N CYS A 292 -2.61 3.25 14.33
CA CYS A 292 -1.55 2.26 14.53
C CYS A 292 -2.05 0.83 14.30
N PHE A 293 -3.23 0.47 14.81
CA PHE A 293 -3.81 -0.87 14.66
C PHE A 293 -3.92 -1.27 13.19
N ILE A 294 -4.36 -0.36 12.33
CA ILE A 294 -4.52 -0.62 10.89
C ILE A 294 -3.18 -0.95 10.22
N VAL A 295 -2.15 -0.18 10.54
CA VAL A 295 -0.79 -0.40 10.03
C VAL A 295 -0.24 -1.74 10.48
N ILE A 296 -0.43 -2.03 11.75
CA ILE A 296 0.02 -3.28 12.37
C ILE A 296 -0.75 -4.46 11.74
N ALA A 297 -2.07 -4.35 11.54
CA ALA A 297 -2.87 -5.36 10.86
C ALA A 297 -2.41 -5.60 9.41
N MET A 298 -1.98 -4.57 8.67
CA MET A 298 -1.36 -4.75 7.36
C MET A 298 -0.01 -5.47 7.44
N GLY A 299 0.77 -5.19 8.49
CA GLY A 299 1.98 -5.95 8.82
C GLY A 299 1.68 -7.45 8.96
N LEU A 300 0.63 -7.82 9.70
CA LEU A 300 0.18 -9.21 9.82
C LEU A 300 -0.22 -9.80 8.46
N LEU A 301 -1.04 -9.08 7.70
CA LEU A 301 -1.53 -9.50 6.40
C LEU A 301 -0.39 -9.72 5.40
N HIS A 302 0.73 -9.02 5.56
CA HIS A 302 1.93 -9.24 4.75
C HIS A 302 2.80 -10.38 5.28
N SER A 303 3.11 -10.38 6.57
CA SER A 303 4.06 -11.34 7.17
C SER A 303 3.53 -12.77 7.18
N VAL A 304 2.23 -13.00 7.41
CA VAL A 304 1.66 -14.36 7.46
C VAL A 304 1.73 -15.07 6.10
N PRO A 305 1.19 -14.52 4.99
CA PRO A 305 1.37 -15.12 3.68
C PRO A 305 2.84 -15.25 3.32
N SER A 306 3.67 -14.27 3.67
CA SER A 306 5.10 -14.32 3.38
C SER A 306 5.78 -15.53 4.03
N LEU A 307 5.49 -15.79 5.30
CA LEU A 307 5.99 -16.98 5.99
C LEU A 307 5.45 -18.26 5.35
N LEU A 308 4.15 -18.34 5.07
CA LEU A 308 3.52 -19.52 4.45
C LEU A 308 4.12 -19.87 3.08
N PHE A 309 4.44 -18.86 2.27
CA PHE A 309 4.99 -19.07 0.93
C PHE A 309 6.51 -19.36 0.94
N VAL A 310 7.30 -18.78 1.86
CA VAL A 310 8.77 -19.04 1.92
C VAL A 310 9.12 -20.29 2.73
N LEU A 311 8.39 -20.58 3.81
CA LEU A 311 8.73 -21.66 4.76
C LEU A 311 8.95 -23.03 4.09
N PRO A 312 8.09 -23.50 3.15
CA PRO A 312 8.31 -24.78 2.47
C PRO A 312 9.68 -24.86 1.79
N SER A 313 10.17 -23.76 1.21
CA SER A 313 11.46 -23.72 0.52
C SER A 313 12.67 -23.81 1.46
N VAL A 314 12.49 -23.58 2.76
CA VAL A 314 13.53 -23.72 3.79
C VAL A 314 13.53 -25.12 4.42
N ILE A 315 12.34 -25.70 4.60
CA ILE A 315 12.17 -27.05 5.16
C ILE A 315 12.63 -28.10 4.14
N TRP A 316 12.27 -27.92 2.87
CA TRP A 316 12.57 -28.88 1.80
C TRP A 316 13.37 -28.24 0.66
N PRO A 317 14.63 -27.83 0.90
CA PRO A 317 15.43 -27.08 -0.08
C PRO A 317 15.70 -27.87 -1.37
N HIS A 318 15.71 -29.21 -1.31
CA HIS A 318 15.95 -30.08 -2.47
C HIS A 318 14.67 -30.53 -3.19
N ASN A 319 13.48 -30.23 -2.66
CA ASN A 319 12.24 -30.70 -3.25
C ASN A 319 11.93 -29.93 -4.54
N LYS A 320 12.04 -30.61 -5.69
CA LYS A 320 11.79 -30.02 -7.03
C LYS A 320 10.40 -29.41 -7.16
N PHE A 321 9.36 -29.97 -6.55
CA PHE A 321 8.00 -29.42 -6.63
C PHE A 321 7.91 -28.07 -5.93
N ILE A 322 8.33 -28.00 -4.67
CA ILE A 322 8.36 -26.77 -3.86
C ILE A 322 9.25 -25.73 -4.52
N ALA A 323 10.41 -26.19 -4.98
CA ALA A 323 11.36 -25.41 -5.74
C ALA A 323 10.71 -24.75 -6.95
N THR A 324 9.88 -25.47 -7.68
CA THR A 324 9.37 -25.00 -8.95
C THR A 324 8.07 -24.18 -8.82
N HIS A 325 7.21 -24.48 -7.85
CA HIS A 325 5.83 -23.94 -7.80
C HIS A 325 5.55 -22.98 -6.64
N LEU A 326 6.32 -23.06 -5.54
CA LEU A 326 6.14 -22.19 -4.38
C LEU A 326 7.20 -21.08 -4.29
N TRP A 327 8.15 -21.07 -5.24
CA TRP A 327 9.20 -20.06 -5.24
C TRP A 327 8.71 -18.70 -5.69
N SER A 328 8.93 -17.75 -4.80
CA SER A 328 9.47 -16.47 -5.23
C SER A 328 10.57 -16.09 -4.26
N ASP A 329 11.68 -15.60 -4.79
CA ASP A 329 12.77 -15.07 -3.97
C ASP A 329 12.22 -13.96 -3.05
N PRO A 330 12.45 -14.02 -1.73
CA PRO A 330 11.99 -12.98 -0.81
C PRO A 330 12.53 -11.58 -1.13
N ALA A 331 13.67 -11.48 -1.83
CA ALA A 331 14.16 -10.22 -2.36
C ALA A 331 13.14 -9.53 -3.27
N HIS A 332 12.19 -10.27 -3.85
CA HIS A 332 11.10 -9.72 -4.68
C HIS A 332 9.90 -9.23 -3.89
N TRP A 333 9.85 -9.43 -2.57
CA TRP A 333 8.69 -9.05 -1.75
C TRP A 333 8.91 -7.72 -1.02
N MET A 334 9.90 -6.95 -1.49
CA MET A 334 10.23 -5.63 -0.98
C MET A 334 9.67 -4.52 -1.87
N PRO A 335 9.33 -3.35 -1.30
CA PRO A 335 9.39 -3.02 0.14
C PRO A 335 8.29 -3.71 0.94
N ALA A 336 8.56 -3.95 2.22
CA ALA A 336 7.51 -4.36 3.16
C ALA A 336 6.34 -3.36 3.08
N MET A 337 5.11 -3.84 3.20
CA MET A 337 3.92 -2.97 3.18
C MET A 337 4.02 -1.84 4.21
N VAL A 338 4.63 -2.17 5.35
CA VAL A 338 4.87 -1.29 6.47
C VAL A 338 6.28 -1.56 6.97
N ASP A 339 7.02 -0.49 7.27
CA ASP A 339 8.26 -0.56 8.03
C ASP A 339 7.97 -0.14 9.46
N LEU A 340 7.95 -1.12 10.37
CA LEU A 340 7.66 -0.89 11.80
C LEU A 340 8.81 -0.22 12.54
N ARG A 341 9.85 0.29 11.88
CA ARG A 341 10.89 1.12 12.52
C ARG A 341 10.44 2.57 12.64
N TRP A 342 9.28 2.78 13.28
CA TRP A 342 8.65 4.09 13.47
C TRP A 342 9.57 5.11 14.17
N TRP A 343 10.44 4.65 15.07
CA TRP A 343 11.48 5.48 15.70
C TRP A 343 12.49 6.07 14.71
N ALA A 344 12.61 5.51 13.50
CA ALA A 344 13.56 5.92 12.46
C ALA A 344 12.92 6.79 11.34
N VAL A 345 11.68 7.22 11.50
CA VAL A 345 10.95 8.02 10.51
C VAL A 345 11.54 9.43 10.41
N GLY A 346 11.75 10.14 11.52
CA GLY A 346 12.41 11.45 11.56
C GLY A 346 11.69 12.62 10.86
N ASN A 347 10.80 12.39 9.89
CA ASN A 347 9.96 13.42 9.25
C ASN A 347 8.76 12.78 8.52
N LEU A 348 7.71 13.57 8.27
CA LEU A 348 6.46 13.12 7.66
C LEU A 348 6.67 12.65 6.22
N ARG A 349 7.53 13.33 5.46
CA ARG A 349 7.86 12.88 4.10
C ARG A 349 8.38 11.44 4.07
N ARG A 350 9.26 11.07 5.00
CA ARG A 350 9.80 9.71 5.10
C ARG A 350 8.74 8.73 5.63
N LEU A 351 7.87 9.15 6.54
CA LEU A 351 6.74 8.33 7.01
C LEU A 351 5.93 7.84 5.82
N TRP A 352 5.36 8.77 5.06
CA TRP A 352 4.43 8.48 3.97
C TRP A 352 5.11 7.86 2.75
N SER A 353 6.36 8.24 2.46
CA SER A 353 7.05 7.75 1.25
C SER A 353 7.79 6.43 1.42
N ARG A 354 8.14 6.00 2.64
CA ARG A 354 8.98 4.80 2.86
C ARG A 354 8.49 3.86 3.93
N HIS A 355 7.74 4.34 4.91
CA HIS A 355 7.40 3.55 6.10
C HIS A 355 5.93 3.15 6.15
N TRP A 356 5.04 3.95 5.55
CA TRP A 356 3.60 3.77 5.61
C TRP A 356 3.02 3.28 4.28
N HIS A 357 2.16 2.25 4.34
CA HIS A 357 1.36 1.68 3.22
C HIS A 357 2.08 1.69 1.86
N GLN A 358 3.26 1.08 1.78
CA GLN A 358 4.10 1.13 0.57
C GLN A 358 3.42 0.53 -0.67
N VAL A 359 2.43 -0.33 -0.46
CA VAL A 359 1.61 -0.93 -1.49
C VAL A 359 0.79 0.11 -2.29
N LEU A 360 0.35 1.21 -1.66
CA LEU A 360 -0.42 2.27 -2.33
C LEU A 360 0.45 3.35 -2.96
N ARG A 361 1.74 3.38 -2.64
CA ARG A 361 2.64 4.47 -3.03
C ARG A 361 2.65 4.71 -4.54
N ARG A 362 2.79 3.65 -5.34
CA ARG A 362 2.79 3.78 -6.80
C ARG A 362 1.41 4.14 -7.34
N CYS A 363 0.33 3.67 -6.71
CA CYS A 363 -1.02 4.09 -7.06
C CYS A 363 -1.15 5.61 -6.94
N PHE A 364 -0.63 6.21 -5.87
CA PHE A 364 -0.62 7.66 -5.72
C PHE A 364 0.31 8.37 -6.70
N PHE A 365 1.47 7.79 -7.02
CA PHE A 365 2.33 8.37 -8.04
C PHE A 365 1.65 8.42 -9.41
N VAL A 366 1.01 7.32 -9.80
CA VAL A 366 0.33 7.19 -11.10
C VAL A 366 -0.97 7.99 -11.15
N GLY A 367 -1.75 7.94 -10.08
CA GLY A 367 -3.08 8.54 -10.01
C GLY A 367 -3.07 10.05 -9.73
N ALA A 368 -2.03 10.56 -9.07
CA ALA A 368 -1.97 11.97 -8.68
C ALA A 368 -0.65 12.64 -9.02
N TYR A 369 0.48 12.12 -8.53
CA TYR A 369 1.76 12.83 -8.60
C TYR A 369 2.23 13.10 -10.04
N TYR A 370 2.38 12.06 -10.87
CA TYR A 370 2.88 12.22 -12.25
C TYR A 370 1.91 12.98 -13.15
N PRO A 371 0.58 12.76 -13.10
CA PRO A 371 -0.36 13.60 -13.83
C PRO A 371 -0.25 15.08 -13.44
N THR A 372 -0.16 15.37 -12.14
CA THR A 372 0.00 16.75 -11.64
C THR A 372 1.31 17.35 -12.13
N GLN A 373 2.40 16.59 -12.05
CA GLN A 373 3.71 17.01 -12.54
C GLN A 373 3.67 17.33 -14.05
N ALA A 374 3.01 16.49 -14.85
CA ALA A 374 2.88 16.69 -16.29
C ALA A 374 2.08 17.95 -16.62
N VAL A 375 0.93 18.15 -15.94
CA VAL A 375 0.09 19.36 -16.11
C VAL A 375 0.86 20.62 -15.71
N LEU A 376 1.56 20.61 -14.56
CA LEU A 376 2.36 21.75 -14.13
C LEU A 376 3.54 22.01 -15.07
N GLY A 377 4.16 20.96 -15.62
CA GLY A 377 5.21 21.10 -16.63
C GLY A 377 4.71 21.84 -17.88
N TRP A 378 3.49 21.53 -18.32
CA TRP A 378 2.82 22.20 -19.43
C TRP A 378 2.45 23.65 -19.11
N ILE A 379 1.83 23.92 -17.94
CA ILE A 379 1.40 25.26 -17.54
C ILE A 379 2.59 26.20 -17.31
N ILE A 380 3.62 25.74 -16.61
CA ILE A 380 4.73 26.59 -16.15
C ILE A 380 5.80 26.74 -17.26
N ARG A 381 5.63 26.10 -18.43
CA ARG A 381 6.63 26.03 -19.52
C ARG A 381 8.02 25.73 -18.98
N LEU A 382 8.11 24.68 -18.18
CA LEU A 382 9.37 24.20 -17.61
C LEU A 382 10.20 23.47 -18.68
N GLU A 383 10.40 24.05 -19.85
CA GLU A 383 11.14 23.44 -20.97
C GLU A 383 12.57 23.03 -20.56
N ASP A 384 13.18 23.76 -19.62
CA ASP A 384 14.51 23.43 -19.06
C ASP A 384 14.52 22.31 -17.99
N VAL A 385 13.36 21.95 -17.43
CA VAL A 385 13.24 20.90 -16.38
C VAL A 385 12.55 19.65 -16.94
N ALA A 386 11.72 19.81 -17.98
CA ALA A 386 10.96 18.75 -18.65
C ALA A 386 11.77 17.97 -19.70
N SER A 387 13.01 18.37 -19.99
CA SER A 387 13.92 17.64 -20.91
C SER A 387 14.32 16.25 -20.41
N GLY A 388 13.71 15.75 -19.33
CA GLY A 388 13.62 14.33 -19.05
C GLY A 388 14.95 13.68 -18.65
N LYS A 389 16.06 14.43 -18.58
CA LYS A 389 17.22 14.02 -17.80
C LYS A 389 16.75 13.94 -16.35
N PRO A 390 16.55 12.74 -15.80
CA PRO A 390 15.99 12.62 -14.48
C PRO A 390 16.95 13.33 -13.54
N VAL A 391 16.43 14.15 -12.62
CA VAL A 391 17.14 14.72 -11.46
C VAL A 391 17.82 13.61 -10.58
N ARG A 392 17.70 12.34 -10.97
CA ARG A 392 18.40 11.18 -10.40
C ARG A 392 19.91 11.30 -10.37
N ASP A 393 20.53 12.00 -11.31
CA ASP A 393 22.01 12.12 -11.31
C ASP A 393 22.51 13.07 -10.21
N ALA A 394 21.71 14.06 -9.82
CA ALA A 394 22.05 14.97 -8.71
C ALA A 394 22.01 14.27 -7.34
N ALA A 395 21.07 13.33 -7.14
CA ALA A 395 20.97 12.58 -5.87
C ALA A 395 22.03 11.46 -5.72
N ASN A 396 22.62 11.01 -6.84
CA ASN A 396 23.72 10.04 -6.82
C ASN A 396 25.11 10.71 -6.79
N GLY A 397 25.24 11.94 -7.28
CA GLY A 397 26.49 12.71 -7.21
C GLY A 397 26.97 12.95 -5.77
N ASP A 398 26.06 13.22 -4.83
CA ASP A 398 26.41 13.45 -3.43
C ASP A 398 26.88 12.20 -2.68
N ARG A 399 26.60 10.98 -3.20
CA ARG A 399 27.09 9.72 -2.60
C ARG A 399 28.43 9.25 -3.15
N ALA A 400 28.81 9.69 -4.35
CA ALA A 400 30.13 9.39 -4.91
C ALA A 400 31.23 10.31 -4.31
N ALA A 401 30.86 11.48 -3.80
CA ALA A 401 31.81 12.47 -3.25
C ALA A 401 32.33 12.16 -1.83
N THR A 402 31.79 11.15 -1.13
CA THR A 402 32.22 10.79 0.24
C THR A 402 33.22 9.63 0.32
N SER A 403 33.77 9.15 -0.80
CA SER A 403 34.66 7.97 -0.83
C SER A 403 36.03 8.19 -1.49
N ALA A 404 36.42 9.42 -1.81
CA ALA A 404 37.76 9.69 -2.35
C ALA A 404 38.50 10.69 -1.47
N ASP A 405 39.53 10.18 -0.81
CA ASP A 405 40.59 10.91 -0.14
C ASP A 405 41.11 12.12 -0.93
N GLY A 406 41.51 13.16 -0.19
CA GLY A 406 42.58 14.05 -0.65
C GLY A 406 42.19 15.52 -0.83
N LYS A 407 42.34 16.28 0.26
CA LYS A 407 42.81 17.68 0.32
C LYS A 407 42.68 18.51 -0.97
N SER A 408 41.61 19.29 -1.08
CA SER A 408 41.66 20.56 -1.82
C SER A 408 40.79 21.60 -1.12
N GLN A 409 41.41 22.29 -0.17
CA GLN A 409 40.92 23.56 0.37
C GLN A 409 41.16 24.63 -0.71
N THR A 410 40.11 24.98 -1.45
CA THR A 410 40.07 26.26 -2.17
C THR A 410 39.02 27.13 -1.51
N ASN A 411 39.48 28.13 -0.76
CA ASN A 411 38.69 29.21 -0.19
C ASN A 411 38.19 30.14 -1.31
N GLY A 412 37.23 29.67 -2.10
CA GLY A 412 36.50 30.50 -3.05
C GLY A 412 35.24 31.03 -2.38
N ASN A 413 35.28 32.27 -1.91
CA ASN A 413 34.11 32.99 -1.37
C ASN A 413 33.17 33.43 -2.53
N GLY A 414 32.78 32.47 -3.36
CA GLY A 414 31.94 32.67 -4.52
C GLY A 414 30.51 32.93 -4.07
N THR A 415 30.04 34.14 -4.29
CA THR A 415 28.63 34.52 -4.16
C THR A 415 27.76 33.52 -4.90
N VAL A 416 27.11 32.62 -4.15
CA VAL A 416 26.15 31.65 -4.67
C VAL A 416 25.06 32.44 -5.41
N GLY A 417 25.08 32.37 -6.73
CA GLY A 417 24.29 33.24 -7.61
C GLY A 417 22.79 33.16 -7.32
N SER A 418 22.12 34.31 -7.37
CA SER A 418 20.67 34.48 -7.21
C SER A 418 19.82 33.58 -8.14
N SER A 419 20.40 33.11 -9.25
CA SER A 419 19.80 32.15 -10.18
C SER A 419 19.60 30.75 -9.57
N ALA A 420 20.54 30.27 -8.76
CA ALA A 420 20.43 28.98 -8.07
C ALA A 420 19.25 28.98 -7.08
N ARG A 421 19.07 30.10 -6.36
CA ARG A 421 17.96 30.29 -5.42
C ARG A 421 16.59 30.34 -6.12
N LYS A 422 16.49 31.04 -7.26
CA LYS A 422 15.25 31.08 -8.08
C LYS A 422 14.89 29.74 -8.71
N ARG A 423 15.88 28.94 -9.14
CA ARG A 423 15.64 27.59 -9.67
C ARG A 423 15.11 26.66 -8.58
N SER A 424 15.63 26.80 -7.36
CA SER A 424 15.17 26.02 -6.19
C SER A 424 13.70 26.29 -5.85
N SER A 425 13.23 27.54 -5.83
CA SER A 425 11.84 27.85 -5.46
C SER A 425 10.80 27.27 -6.44
N LYS A 426 11.09 27.24 -7.76
CA LYS A 426 10.17 26.66 -8.75
C LYS A 426 10.02 25.14 -8.55
N ILE A 427 11.15 24.45 -8.30
CA ILE A 427 11.16 23.00 -8.08
C ILE A 427 10.40 22.67 -6.78
N MET A 428 10.62 23.43 -5.71
CA MET A 428 9.87 23.28 -4.46
C MET A 428 8.37 23.45 -4.67
N MET A 429 7.94 24.48 -5.43
CA MET A 429 6.52 24.71 -5.72
C MET A 429 5.89 23.53 -6.48
N VAL A 430 6.57 22.99 -7.49
CA VAL A 430 6.08 21.81 -8.23
C VAL A 430 5.98 20.60 -7.31
N ASN A 431 7.01 20.33 -6.51
CA ASN A 431 7.01 19.24 -5.55
C ASN A 431 5.87 19.37 -4.54
N ALA A 432 5.65 20.58 -4.02
CA ALA A 432 4.59 20.89 -3.08
C ALA A 432 3.20 20.60 -3.67
N LEU A 433 2.92 21.07 -4.89
CA LEU A 433 1.64 20.83 -5.55
C LEU A 433 1.43 19.35 -5.89
N CYS A 434 2.47 18.64 -6.34
CA CYS A 434 2.39 17.20 -6.60
C CYS A 434 2.16 16.39 -5.30
N ALA A 435 2.82 16.78 -4.20
CA ALA A 435 2.60 16.18 -2.89
C ALA A 435 1.17 16.44 -2.39
N LEU A 436 0.69 17.68 -2.48
CA LEU A 436 -0.67 18.04 -2.07
C LEU A 436 -1.73 17.28 -2.88
N SER A 437 -1.57 17.18 -4.20
CA SER A 437 -2.45 16.39 -5.08
C SER A 437 -2.48 14.91 -4.68
N THR A 438 -1.32 14.34 -4.33
CA THR A 438 -1.21 12.96 -3.83
C THR A 438 -2.03 12.75 -2.56
N PHE A 439 -1.91 13.68 -1.61
CA PHE A 439 -2.65 13.61 -0.36
C PHE A 439 -4.15 13.89 -0.54
N ILE A 440 -4.54 14.79 -1.44
CA ILE A 440 -5.95 15.01 -1.80
C ILE A 440 -6.55 13.72 -2.37
N LEU A 441 -5.87 13.06 -3.31
CA LEU A 441 -6.35 11.78 -3.87
C LEU A 441 -6.48 10.72 -2.76
N SER A 442 -5.52 10.65 -1.84
CA SER A 442 -5.63 9.77 -0.66
C SER A 442 -6.85 10.11 0.19
N GLY A 443 -7.07 11.38 0.50
CA GLY A 443 -8.23 11.85 1.27
C GLY A 443 -9.56 11.50 0.61
N VAL A 444 -9.69 11.79 -0.69
CA VAL A 444 -10.86 11.43 -1.50
C VAL A 444 -11.10 9.93 -1.48
N MET A 445 -10.06 9.13 -1.70
CA MET A 445 -10.15 7.67 -1.64
C MET A 445 -10.67 7.18 -0.28
N HIS A 446 -10.28 7.82 0.82
CA HIS A 446 -10.77 7.46 2.15
C HIS A 446 -12.18 7.96 2.47
N GLU A 447 -12.61 9.09 1.94
CA GLU A 447 -14.03 9.46 1.99
C GLU A 447 -14.88 8.45 1.22
N PHE A 448 -14.39 8.02 0.06
CA PHE A 448 -14.99 6.93 -0.67
C PHE A 448 -15.00 5.62 0.15
N PHE A 449 -14.04 5.40 1.07
CA PHE A 449 -14.09 4.29 2.05
C PHE A 449 -15.31 4.39 2.96
N ILE A 450 -15.57 5.58 3.49
CA ILE A 450 -16.71 5.89 4.35
C ILE A 450 -18.04 5.67 3.62
N LEU A 451 -18.13 6.03 2.33
CA LEU A 451 -19.35 5.77 1.54
C LEU A 451 -19.63 4.27 1.34
N GLY A 452 -18.58 3.44 1.29
CA GLY A 452 -18.71 1.98 1.25
C GLY A 452 -19.26 1.42 2.57
N ALA A 453 -18.87 2.04 3.68
CA ALA A 453 -19.34 1.71 5.02
C ALA A 453 -20.75 2.25 5.36
N ALA A 454 -21.27 3.19 4.56
CA ALA A 454 -22.52 3.89 4.84
C ALA A 454 -23.69 2.93 5.11
N ARG A 455 -24.48 3.22 6.14
CA ARG A 455 -25.61 2.40 6.63
C ARG A 455 -26.97 2.96 6.23
N ASN A 456 -27.02 4.20 5.78
CA ASN A 456 -28.23 4.86 5.32
C ASN A 456 -27.93 5.78 4.14
N ALA A 457 -28.98 6.31 3.51
CA ALA A 457 -28.85 7.18 2.35
C ALA A 457 -28.07 8.49 2.64
N ALA A 458 -28.21 9.03 3.85
CA ALA A 458 -27.52 10.26 4.26
C ALA A 458 -26.00 10.05 4.32
N GLU A 459 -25.55 8.99 5.01
CA GLU A 459 -24.16 8.53 5.08
C GLU A 459 -23.56 8.21 3.70
N ARG A 460 -24.41 7.81 2.75
CA ARG A 460 -24.00 7.38 1.42
C ARG A 460 -23.93 8.51 0.39
N SER A 461 -24.28 9.74 0.76
CA SER A 461 -24.28 10.87 -0.17
C SER A 461 -22.86 11.16 -0.72
N PRO A 462 -22.66 11.18 -2.05
CA PRO A 462 -21.37 11.54 -2.65
C PRO A 462 -20.86 12.92 -2.26
N LEU A 463 -21.75 13.85 -1.88
CA LEU A 463 -21.39 15.18 -1.41
C LEU A 463 -20.58 15.15 -0.10
N ARG A 464 -20.63 14.04 0.64
CA ARG A 464 -19.81 13.85 1.84
C ARG A 464 -18.32 13.83 1.55
N VAL A 465 -17.90 13.44 0.33
CA VAL A 465 -16.48 13.45 -0.06
C VAL A 465 -15.83 14.83 0.09
N VAL A 466 -16.62 15.90 -0.03
CA VAL A 466 -16.16 17.28 0.06
C VAL A 466 -16.76 18.03 1.25
N GLY A 467 -17.33 17.32 2.22
CA GLY A 467 -17.93 17.92 3.42
C GLY A 467 -19.25 18.66 3.18
N LEU A 468 -19.93 18.37 2.07
CA LEU A 468 -21.22 18.97 1.70
C LEU A 468 -22.39 18.00 1.82
N GLY A 469 -22.20 16.86 2.47
CA GLY A 469 -23.26 15.88 2.62
C GLY A 469 -24.31 16.25 3.66
N PRO A 470 -25.39 15.45 3.72
CA PRO A 470 -26.37 15.53 4.79
C PRO A 470 -25.68 15.43 6.16
N PRO A 471 -26.14 16.22 7.15
CA PRO A 471 -25.57 16.20 8.49
C PRO A 471 -25.82 14.86 9.16
N ILE A 472 -24.78 14.33 9.82
CA ILE A 472 -24.86 13.23 10.77
C ILE A 472 -24.57 13.82 12.14
N GLU A 473 -25.52 13.71 13.05
CA GLU A 473 -25.35 14.14 14.43
C GLU A 473 -24.81 12.99 15.28
N TYR A 474 -23.76 13.25 16.05
CA TYR A 474 -23.21 12.32 17.04
C TYR A 474 -23.85 12.57 18.42
N ALA A 475 -23.63 11.72 19.43
CA ALA A 475 -24.35 11.91 20.70
C ALA A 475 -23.89 13.13 21.50
N ASP A 476 -22.71 13.69 21.23
CA ASP A 476 -22.29 14.99 21.78
C ASP A 476 -22.97 16.20 21.08
N GLY A 477 -23.89 15.96 20.13
CA GLY A 477 -24.58 16.99 19.34
C GLY A 477 -23.73 17.59 18.22
N SER A 478 -22.48 17.15 18.07
CA SER A 478 -21.64 17.62 16.97
C SER A 478 -22.07 17.00 15.65
N VAL A 479 -21.83 17.73 14.55
CA VAL A 479 -22.33 17.34 13.22
C VAL A 479 -21.17 17.03 12.27
N ASP A 480 -21.28 15.92 11.54
CA ASP A 480 -20.39 15.56 10.44
C ASP A 480 -21.11 15.53 9.09
N ARG A 481 -20.58 16.32 8.16
CA ARG A 481 -21.04 16.41 6.77
C ARG A 481 -20.11 15.68 5.79
N GLY A 482 -19.14 14.93 6.31
CA GLY A 482 -18.06 14.29 5.58
C GLY A 482 -16.85 15.21 5.40
N GLY A 483 -15.85 14.76 4.64
CA GLY A 483 -14.64 15.52 4.33
C GLY A 483 -13.59 15.51 5.44
N GLY A 484 -13.86 14.86 6.57
CA GLY A 484 -12.89 14.71 7.66
C GLY A 484 -11.63 13.95 7.25
N MET A 485 -11.75 12.93 6.41
CA MET A 485 -10.61 12.20 5.83
C MET A 485 -9.85 13.06 4.84
N LEU A 486 -10.57 13.80 4.00
CA LEU A 486 -9.96 14.72 3.06
C LEU A 486 -9.14 15.78 3.79
N LEU A 487 -9.70 16.37 4.85
CA LEU A 487 -9.01 17.32 5.71
C LEU A 487 -7.77 16.70 6.34
N PHE A 488 -7.88 15.51 6.94
CA PHE A 488 -6.74 14.81 7.55
C PHE A 488 -5.57 14.67 6.58
N PHE A 489 -5.81 14.15 5.37
CA PHE A 489 -4.73 13.93 4.41
C PHE A 489 -4.21 15.25 3.81
N VAL A 490 -5.06 16.25 3.56
CA VAL A 490 -4.60 17.59 3.16
C VAL A 490 -3.64 18.18 4.19
N LEU A 491 -3.94 18.05 5.48
CA LEU A 491 -3.03 18.47 6.56
C LEU A 491 -1.69 17.72 6.51
N GLN A 492 -1.67 16.43 6.16
CA GLN A 492 -0.40 15.70 5.95
C GLN A 492 0.42 16.26 4.79
N GLY A 493 -0.23 16.62 3.68
CA GLY A 493 0.42 17.25 2.54
C GLY A 493 0.99 18.62 2.89
N LEU A 494 0.21 19.46 3.57
CA LEU A 494 0.66 20.77 4.02
C LEU A 494 1.83 20.67 5.02
N ALA A 495 1.82 19.68 5.90
CA ALA A 495 2.93 19.46 6.83
C ALA A 495 4.20 18.97 6.12
N CYS A 496 4.08 18.10 5.11
CA CYS A 496 5.23 17.70 4.27
C CYS A 496 5.86 18.89 3.53
N ILE A 497 5.02 19.83 3.07
CA ILE A 497 5.44 21.10 2.46
C ILE A 497 6.10 22.00 3.51
N GLY A 498 5.48 22.11 4.70
CA GLY A 498 6.00 22.89 5.82
C GLY A 498 7.39 22.43 6.26
N GLU A 499 7.64 21.11 6.29
CA GLU A 499 8.96 20.55 6.53
C GLU A 499 9.97 20.98 5.44
N GLU A 500 9.56 21.12 4.17
CA GLU A 500 10.45 21.49 3.05
C GLU A 500 10.78 22.98 3.11
N VAL A 501 9.78 23.80 3.42
CA VAL A 501 9.95 25.23 3.67
C VAL A 501 10.86 25.46 4.88
N PHE A 502 10.64 24.73 5.98
CA PHE A 502 11.50 24.81 7.17
C PHE A 502 12.96 24.48 6.83
N GLU A 503 13.21 23.41 6.08
CA GLU A 503 14.56 23.03 5.64
C GLU A 503 15.20 24.10 4.76
N ALA A 504 14.43 24.66 3.82
CA ALA A 504 14.91 25.68 2.91
C ALA A 504 15.21 27.03 3.61
N VAL A 505 14.41 27.40 4.61
CA VAL A 505 14.56 28.67 5.35
C VAL A 505 15.63 28.56 6.44
N SER A 506 15.61 27.48 7.23
CA SER A 506 16.49 27.31 8.39
C SER A 506 17.85 26.71 8.04
N GLY A 507 17.98 26.03 6.89
CA GLY A 507 19.13 25.20 6.55
C GLY A 507 19.26 23.92 7.40
N ARG A 508 18.32 23.66 8.31
CA ARG A 508 18.32 22.50 9.21
C ARG A 508 17.38 21.42 8.68
N LYS A 509 17.86 20.16 8.62
CA LYS A 509 17.04 19.01 8.22
C LYS A 509 16.03 18.64 9.30
N VAL A 510 14.79 18.33 8.91
CA VAL A 510 13.80 17.72 9.81
C VAL A 510 14.15 16.24 9.94
N GLY A 511 14.56 15.82 11.14
CA GLY A 511 15.09 14.47 11.37
C GLY A 511 15.41 14.17 12.83
N GLY A 512 15.94 12.96 13.05
CA GLY A 512 16.38 12.51 14.37
C GLY A 512 15.23 12.34 15.37
N VAL A 513 15.56 12.39 16.67
CA VAL A 513 14.59 12.18 17.76
C VAL A 513 13.52 13.27 17.78
N LEU A 514 13.92 14.55 17.66
CA LEU A 514 12.98 15.68 17.61
C LEU A 514 12.04 15.60 16.40
N GLY A 515 12.58 15.20 15.25
CA GLY A 515 11.77 14.96 14.05
C GLY A 515 10.77 13.80 14.23
N THR A 516 11.16 12.73 14.93
CA THR A 516 10.24 11.64 15.30
C THR A 516 9.15 12.13 16.26
N VAL A 517 9.49 12.93 17.29
CA VAL A 517 8.50 13.54 18.20
C VAL A 517 7.52 14.43 17.42
N TRP A 518 8.04 15.25 16.50
CA TRP A 518 7.23 16.08 15.60
C TRP A 518 6.24 15.24 14.79
N VAL A 519 6.72 14.18 14.13
CA VAL A 519 5.87 13.28 13.33
C VAL A 519 4.75 12.68 14.18
N LEU A 520 5.09 12.14 15.35
CA LEU A 520 4.11 11.49 16.22
C LEU A 520 3.09 12.50 16.75
N GLY A 521 3.54 13.65 17.25
CA GLY A 521 2.66 14.72 17.72
C GLY A 521 1.73 15.21 16.61
N PHE A 522 2.25 15.42 15.39
CA PHE A 522 1.44 15.87 14.26
C PHE A 522 0.39 14.83 13.86
N ILE A 523 0.75 13.56 13.74
CA ILE A 523 -0.19 12.48 13.40
C ILE A 523 -1.26 12.35 14.48
N THR A 524 -0.90 12.34 15.76
CA THR A 524 -1.85 12.27 16.87
C THR A 524 -2.86 13.42 16.81
N LEU A 525 -2.38 14.67 16.70
CA LEU A 525 -3.26 15.84 16.66
C LEU A 525 -4.15 15.88 15.42
N SER A 526 -3.60 15.56 14.26
CA SER A 526 -4.36 15.57 13.01
C SER A 526 -5.32 14.39 12.87
N SER A 527 -5.11 13.28 13.58
CA SER A 527 -5.96 12.08 13.50
C SER A 527 -7.36 12.24 14.10
N TYR A 528 -7.64 13.34 14.79
CA TYR A 528 -8.92 13.57 15.46
C TYR A 528 -10.16 13.47 14.55
N PRO A 529 -10.25 14.18 13.39
CA PRO A 529 -11.42 14.11 12.51
C PRO A 529 -11.62 12.71 11.93
N PHE A 530 -10.50 12.02 11.70
CA PHE A 530 -10.45 10.65 11.21
C PHE A 530 -11.00 9.65 12.23
N GLY A 531 -10.52 9.72 13.47
CA GLY A 531 -10.85 8.77 14.52
C GLY A 531 -12.36 8.77 14.77
N LYS A 532 -12.94 9.96 14.89
CA LYS A 532 -14.38 10.13 15.10
C LYS A 532 -15.24 9.37 14.08
N VAL A 533 -14.96 9.53 12.79
CA VAL A 533 -15.73 8.86 11.73
C VAL A 533 -15.51 7.35 11.76
N TRP A 534 -14.29 6.90 12.05
CA TRP A 534 -13.95 5.49 12.08
C TRP A 534 -14.57 4.76 13.26
N TRP A 535 -14.62 5.40 14.43
CA TRP A 535 -15.32 4.88 15.61
C TRP A 535 -16.83 4.86 15.39
N TYR A 536 -17.41 5.93 14.81
CA TYR A 536 -18.83 5.98 14.47
C TYR A 536 -19.28 4.85 13.52
N LEU A 537 -18.45 4.55 12.52
CA LEU A 537 -18.69 3.45 11.59
C LEU A 537 -18.32 2.07 12.17
N GLY A 538 -17.77 1.99 13.38
CA GLY A 538 -17.30 0.72 13.95
C GLY A 538 -16.11 0.11 13.20
N ILE A 539 -15.38 0.92 12.42
CA ILE A 539 -14.12 0.51 11.79
C ILE A 539 -13.09 0.25 12.87
N ALA A 540 -13.05 1.02 13.95
CA ALA A 540 -12.12 0.77 15.05
C ALA A 540 -12.46 -0.49 15.88
N ASN A 541 -13.68 -1.02 15.74
CA ASN A 541 -14.27 -2.04 16.61
C ASN A 541 -14.00 -3.46 16.05
N GLY A 542 -12.72 -3.78 15.85
CA GLY A 542 -12.28 -5.08 15.37
C GLY A 542 -12.71 -6.24 16.30
N PRO A 543 -12.72 -7.49 15.80
CA PRO A 543 -13.06 -8.65 16.61
C PRO A 543 -12.20 -8.71 17.88
N GLN A 544 -12.78 -9.20 18.98
CA GLN A 544 -12.04 -9.41 20.21
C GLN A 544 -10.99 -10.49 19.98
N ILE A 545 -9.74 -10.07 19.76
CA ILE A 545 -8.59 -10.89 20.04
C ILE A 545 -8.55 -10.97 21.56
N ASN A 546 -8.58 -12.16 22.16
CA ASN A 546 -8.48 -12.27 23.61
C ASN A 546 -7.03 -11.97 24.00
N PRO A 547 -6.70 -10.75 24.46
CA PRO A 547 -5.31 -10.34 24.48
C PRO A 547 -4.61 -10.98 25.67
N LEU A 548 -3.48 -11.62 25.45
CA LEU A 548 -2.70 -12.20 26.54
C LEU A 548 -2.25 -11.11 27.53
N THR A 549 -1.93 -9.91 27.01
CA THR A 549 -1.49 -8.76 27.80
C THR A 549 -2.62 -8.01 28.51
N ARG A 550 -3.90 -8.21 28.17
CA ARG A 550 -5.01 -7.46 28.79
C ARG A 550 -5.02 -7.62 30.31
N LYS A 551 -4.91 -8.85 30.81
CA LYS A 551 -4.85 -9.13 32.26
C LYS A 551 -3.70 -8.40 32.96
N LEU A 552 -2.54 -8.30 32.28
CA LEU A 552 -1.37 -7.60 32.81
C LEU A 552 -1.57 -6.08 32.81
N ILE A 553 -2.19 -5.53 31.76
CA ILE A 553 -2.53 -4.10 31.65
C ILE A 553 -3.53 -3.73 32.76
N ASP A 554 -4.61 -4.49 32.91
CA ASP A 554 -5.64 -4.27 33.93
C ASP A 554 -5.01 -4.35 35.34
N TRP A 555 -4.20 -5.37 35.61
CA TRP A 555 -3.48 -5.49 36.88
C TRP A 555 -2.57 -4.28 37.16
N THR A 556 -1.82 -3.83 36.16
CA THR A 556 -0.89 -2.69 36.29
C THR A 556 -1.65 -1.39 36.55
N ALA A 557 -2.71 -1.14 35.79
CA ALA A 557 -3.56 0.03 35.94
C ALA A 557 -4.21 0.06 37.33
N MET A 558 -4.69 -1.08 37.85
CA MET A 558 -5.25 -1.17 39.20
C MET A 558 -4.22 -0.81 40.27
N LYS A 559 -2.97 -1.28 40.13
CA LYS A 559 -1.89 -0.96 41.09
C LYS A 559 -1.52 0.53 41.07
N LEU A 560 -1.48 1.16 39.90
CA LEU A 560 -1.20 2.58 39.76
C LEU A 560 -2.33 3.46 40.33
N LEU A 561 -3.58 3.06 40.13
CA LEU A 561 -4.74 3.77 40.67
C LEU A 561 -4.84 3.61 42.19
N ALA A 562 -4.53 2.44 42.74
CA ALA A 562 -4.53 2.20 44.19
C ALA A 562 -3.38 2.90 44.94
N ALA A 563 -2.34 3.37 44.23
CA ALA A 563 -1.23 4.12 44.80
C ALA A 563 -1.48 5.65 44.86
N ARG A 564 -2.62 6.12 44.34
CA ARG A 564 -3.12 7.48 44.48
C ARG A 564 -4.14 7.54 45.61
#